data_AF-A0A820CDP1-F1
#
_entry.id   AF-A0A820CDP1-F1
#
_cell.length_a   1.000
_cell.length_b   1.000
_cell.length_c   1.000
_cell.angle_alpha   90.00
_cell.angle_beta   90.00
_cell.angle_gamma   90.00
#
_symmetry.space_group_name_H-M   'P 1'
#
loop_
_entity.id
_entity.type
_entity.pdbx_description
1 polymer ?
#
loop_
_entity_poly.entity_id
_entity_poly.type
_entity_poly.pdbx_seq_one_letter_code
_entity_poly.pdbx_strand_id
1 'polypeptide(L)'
;VDLVIIPNLRRKQYLSSPDIVAMNETEWLEEICRSTMNESNKERGILIICEIIEHSILITEKLQREYRSSGIKLYTTNNKNQEKNIETVYPSEIIIATNLAGRGTDIKTDQIEKNGGLHVIVTFMPSNKRVEEQAFGRTARQGKRGTGQRILNAASLTHNKDFDTEKITQLRDRIEANMLSNFENYEFKVITLKDELFVKFCSLLNQIRQDIRNKIDLFSTIKNEVKSVFRNVAPSVYESNVLLSIEEQWAMFLRKIDDQKSSIDIEKVRKEYVEFRARINKDYSDDCVIKNPYYHIVMGNDLVI
;
A
#
# COMPACT_ATOMS: atom_id res chain seq x y z
N VAL A 1 -16.52 6.83 10.97
CA VAL A 1 -15.79 6.29 12.14
C VAL A 1 -15.24 7.48 12.87
N ASP A 2 -15.62 7.68 14.13
CA ASP A 2 -15.16 8.83 14.90
C ASP A 2 -13.70 8.63 15.32
N LEU A 3 -12.85 9.61 15.03
CA LEU A 3 -11.46 9.61 15.46
C LEU A 3 -11.40 10.12 16.90
N VAL A 4 -11.02 9.23 17.83
CA VAL A 4 -10.80 9.59 19.24
C VAL A 4 -9.31 9.60 19.52
N ILE A 5 -8.78 10.75 19.96
CA ILE A 5 -7.38 10.88 20.38
C ILE A 5 -7.27 10.49 21.85
N ILE A 6 -6.64 9.35 22.13
CA ILE A 6 -6.37 8.90 23.50
C ILE A 6 -5.14 9.66 24.02
N PRO A 7 -5.22 10.33 25.19
CA PRO A 7 -4.09 11.04 25.75
C PRO A 7 -2.97 10.08 26.18
N ASN A 8 -1.72 10.53 26.06
CA ASN A 8 -0.57 9.76 26.51
C ASN A 8 -0.53 9.68 28.04
N LEU A 9 -0.18 8.50 28.57
CA LEU A 9 0.02 8.30 30.02
C LEU A 9 1.12 9.20 30.61
N ARG A 10 2.17 9.47 29.82
CA ARG A 10 3.31 10.33 30.20
C ARG A 10 3.62 11.30 29.06
N ARG A 11 4.09 12.50 29.40
CA ARG A 11 4.49 13.51 28.40
C ARG A 11 5.70 13.04 27.61
N LYS A 12 5.64 13.13 26.27
CA LYS A 12 6.72 12.76 25.36
C LYS A 12 7.92 13.70 25.57
N GLN A 13 9.11 13.16 25.80
CA GLN A 13 10.36 13.92 25.92
C GLN A 13 11.20 13.80 24.65
N TYR A 14 10.67 14.36 23.56
CA TYR A 14 11.29 14.31 22.23
C TYR A 14 11.91 15.65 21.87
N LEU A 15 13.14 15.61 21.35
CA LEU A 15 13.82 16.78 20.80
C LEU A 15 14.17 16.53 19.32
N SER A 16 13.80 17.47 18.45
CA SER A 16 14.23 17.44 17.05
C SER A 16 15.61 18.08 16.94
N SER A 17 16.57 17.33 16.42
CA SER A 17 17.85 17.87 15.97
C SER A 17 17.65 18.60 14.63
N PRO A 18 18.52 19.57 14.28
CA PRO A 18 18.50 20.21 12.98
C PRO A 18 18.69 19.20 11.86
N ASP A 19 17.91 19.33 10.79
CA ASP A 19 18.05 18.50 9.60
C ASP A 19 19.34 18.83 8.85
N ILE A 20 19.87 17.82 8.16
CA ILE A 20 21.05 17.96 7.30
C ILE A 20 20.63 17.63 5.88
N VAL A 21 21.01 18.46 4.92
CA VAL A 21 20.82 18.19 3.48
C VAL A 21 22.19 18.09 2.83
N ALA A 22 22.52 16.90 2.36
CA ALA A 22 23.75 16.62 1.63
C ALA A 22 23.51 16.77 0.12
N MET A 23 24.48 17.31 -0.60
CA MET A 23 24.34 17.64 -2.03
C MET A 23 24.54 16.42 -2.94
N ASN A 24 25.28 15.42 -2.46
CA ASN A 24 25.58 14.21 -3.20
C ASN A 24 25.50 12.98 -2.27
N GLU A 25 25.49 11.79 -2.87
CA GLU A 25 25.34 10.53 -2.13
C GLU A 25 26.53 10.22 -1.22
N THR A 26 27.75 10.60 -1.61
CA THR A 26 28.95 10.41 -0.80
C THR A 26 28.90 11.24 0.49
N GLU A 27 28.60 12.54 0.36
CA GLU A 27 28.38 13.45 1.48
C GLU A 27 27.24 12.96 2.35
N TRP A 28 26.13 12.53 1.76
CA TRP A 28 24.98 11.98 2.50
C TRP A 28 25.38 10.79 3.38
N LEU A 29 26.16 9.85 2.84
CA LEU A 29 26.69 8.73 3.61
C LEU A 29 27.66 9.17 4.71
N GLU A 30 28.54 10.14 4.44
CA GLU A 30 29.47 10.70 5.43
C GLU A 30 28.73 11.39 6.58
N GLU A 31 27.70 12.17 6.27
CA GLU A 31 26.84 12.84 7.25
C GLU A 31 26.11 11.85 8.15
N ILE A 32 25.57 10.77 7.59
CA ILE A 32 24.93 9.69 8.35
C ILE A 32 25.94 9.03 9.29
N CYS A 33 27.12 8.66 8.78
CA CYS A 33 28.16 8.01 9.59
C CYS A 33 28.66 8.93 10.70
N ARG A 34 28.89 10.21 10.37
CA ARG A 34 29.33 11.24 11.31
C ARG A 34 28.31 11.48 12.43
N SER A 35 27.03 11.64 12.08
CA SER A 35 25.98 11.83 13.09
C SER A 35 25.83 10.58 13.97
N THR A 36 25.82 9.39 13.37
CA THR A 36 25.77 8.11 14.08
C THR A 36 26.93 7.98 15.07
N MET A 37 28.14 8.32 14.65
CA MET A 37 29.34 8.23 15.47
C MET A 37 29.32 9.24 16.64
N ASN A 38 28.88 10.47 16.38
CA ASN A 38 28.74 11.49 17.42
C ASN A 38 27.77 11.07 18.52
N GLU A 39 26.68 10.39 18.18
CA GLU A 39 25.70 9.90 19.15
C GLU A 39 26.15 8.58 19.80
N SER A 40 26.84 7.72 19.06
CA SER A 40 27.46 6.50 19.58
C SER A 40 28.52 6.79 20.64
N ASN A 41 29.35 7.81 20.42
CA ASN A 41 30.36 8.27 21.38
C ASN A 41 29.75 8.84 22.68
N LYS A 42 28.48 9.23 22.65
CA LYS A 42 27.71 9.63 23.83
C LYS A 42 27.03 8.43 24.52
N GLU A 43 27.36 7.20 24.11
CA GLU A 43 26.79 5.96 24.64
C GLU A 43 25.26 5.87 24.45
N ARG A 44 24.73 6.51 23.40
CA ARG A 44 23.31 6.43 23.04
C ARG A 44 23.05 5.24 22.13
N GLY A 45 21.81 4.77 22.10
CA GLY A 45 21.35 3.86 21.06
C GLY A 45 20.94 4.65 19.82
N ILE A 46 21.21 4.10 18.64
CA ILE A 46 20.92 4.75 17.35
C ILE A 46 20.01 3.84 16.52
N LEU A 47 18.97 4.43 15.93
CA LEU A 47 18.12 3.79 14.94
C LEU A 47 18.16 4.59 13.64
N ILE A 48 18.71 4.01 12.59
CA ILE A 48 18.75 4.57 11.24
C ILE A 48 17.62 3.95 10.43
N ILE A 49 16.72 4.78 9.90
CA ILE A 49 15.57 4.36 9.10
C ILE A 49 15.80 4.77 7.65
N CYS A 50 15.88 3.77 6.78
CA CYS A 50 16.10 3.90 5.34
C CYS A 50 14.82 3.69 4.54
N GLU A 51 14.70 4.38 3.41
CA GLU A 51 13.58 4.21 2.48
C GLU A 51 13.65 2.85 1.77
N ILE A 52 14.84 2.54 1.24
CA ILE A 52 15.09 1.35 0.43
C ILE A 52 16.14 0.43 1.08
N ILE A 53 16.10 -0.85 0.72
CA ILE A 53 17.01 -1.88 1.25
C ILE A 53 18.46 -1.59 0.84
N GLU A 54 18.70 -1.12 -0.38
CA GLU A 54 20.05 -0.82 -0.90
C GLU A 54 20.78 0.21 -0.03
N HIS A 55 20.13 1.33 0.29
CA HIS A 55 20.67 2.34 1.20
C HIS A 55 21.02 1.77 2.57
N SER A 56 20.18 0.87 3.12
CA SER A 56 20.45 0.25 4.42
C SER A 56 21.71 -0.63 4.40
N ILE A 57 21.96 -1.34 3.30
CA ILE A 57 23.16 -2.15 3.10
C ILE A 57 24.39 -1.24 2.95
N LEU A 58 24.30 -0.21 2.10
CA LEU A 58 25.39 0.74 1.85
C LEU A 58 25.87 1.45 3.12
N ILE A 59 24.92 1.93 3.94
CA ILE A 59 25.21 2.55 5.24
C ILE A 59 25.86 1.53 6.19
N THR A 60 25.34 0.30 6.22
CA THR A 60 25.91 -0.78 7.05
C THR A 60 27.36 -1.08 6.68
N GLU A 61 27.65 -1.25 5.40
CA GLU A 61 29.00 -1.55 4.90
C GLU A 61 29.98 -0.41 5.16
N LYS A 62 29.54 0.85 5.05
CA LYS A 62 30.38 2.01 5.38
C LYS A 62 30.67 2.07 6.88
N LEU A 63 29.64 1.92 7.71
CA LEU A 63 29.80 1.90 9.17
C LEU A 63 30.68 0.74 9.64
N GLN A 64 30.54 -0.46 9.09
CA GLN A 64 31.40 -1.60 9.46
C GLN A 64 32.87 -1.39 9.08
N ARG A 65 33.15 -0.68 7.98
CA ARG A 65 34.52 -0.35 7.55
C ARG A 65 35.16 0.69 8.45
N GLU A 66 34.43 1.75 8.79
CA GLU A 66 34.93 2.87 9.60
C GLU A 66 34.91 2.55 11.10
N TYR A 67 33.90 1.81 11.54
CA TYR A 67 33.61 1.48 12.93
C TYR A 67 33.59 -0.04 13.06
N ARG A 68 34.75 -0.63 13.42
CA ARG A 68 34.92 -2.09 13.70
C ARG A 68 34.14 -2.57 14.95
N SER A 69 32.99 -1.96 15.22
CA SER A 69 32.19 -2.19 16.40
C SER A 69 31.24 -3.36 16.19
N SER A 70 31.19 -4.21 17.20
CA SER A 70 30.40 -5.44 17.24
C SER A 70 28.88 -5.22 17.35
N GLY A 71 28.44 -3.96 17.40
CA GLY A 71 27.06 -3.56 17.76
C GLY A 71 26.20 -3.06 16.60
N ILE A 72 26.56 -3.30 15.34
CA ILE A 72 25.75 -2.91 14.18
C ILE A 72 24.78 -4.04 13.83
N LYS A 73 23.48 -3.75 13.82
CA LYS A 73 22.41 -4.70 13.47
C LYS A 73 21.61 -4.18 12.28
N LEU A 74 21.57 -4.95 11.19
CA LEU A 74 20.83 -4.63 9.97
C LEU A 74 19.49 -5.40 9.90
N TYR A 75 18.42 -4.69 9.55
CA TYR A 75 17.05 -5.18 9.49
C TYR A 75 16.35 -4.73 8.21
N THR A 76 16.27 -5.63 7.25
CA THR A 76 15.68 -5.34 5.94
C THR A 76 14.29 -5.95 5.76
N THR A 77 13.95 -6.99 6.53
CA THR A 77 12.71 -7.79 6.39
C THR A 77 12.09 -8.15 7.75
N ASN A 78 10.78 -8.40 7.77
CA ASN A 78 10.05 -8.86 8.97
C ASN A 78 10.22 -10.37 9.17
N ASN A 79 11.42 -10.77 9.59
CA ASN A 79 11.68 -12.15 10.04
C ASN A 79 11.53 -12.21 11.57
N LYS A 80 10.70 -13.12 12.09
CA LYS A 80 10.44 -13.28 13.55
C LYS A 80 11.71 -13.43 14.40
N ASN A 81 12.77 -14.02 13.84
CA ASN A 81 14.05 -14.18 14.54
C ASN A 81 14.82 -12.86 14.68
N GLN A 82 14.65 -11.94 13.71
CA GLN A 82 15.28 -10.63 13.73
C GLN A 82 14.59 -9.67 14.71
N GLU A 83 13.25 -9.77 14.85
CA GLU A 83 12.48 -8.92 15.77
C GLU A 83 12.82 -9.13 17.24
N LYS A 84 13.07 -10.39 17.67
CA LYS A 84 13.51 -10.70 19.05
C LYS A 84 14.83 -10.04 19.42
N ASN A 85 15.69 -9.76 18.44
CA ASN A 85 17.01 -9.18 18.66
C ASN A 85 17.00 -7.66 18.91
N ILE A 86 15.83 -6.99 18.84
CA ILE A 86 15.66 -5.53 18.99
C ILE A 86 14.84 -5.15 20.23
N GLU A 87 14.40 -6.13 21.05
CA GLU A 87 13.60 -5.79 22.22
C GLU A 87 14.29 -4.82 23.17
N THR A 88 15.63 -4.83 23.23
CA THR A 88 16.40 -3.93 24.10
C THR A 88 17.59 -3.38 23.33
N VAL A 89 17.85 -2.09 23.51
CA VAL A 89 18.99 -1.38 22.90
C VAL A 89 19.99 -1.02 23.99
N TYR A 90 21.24 -1.36 23.74
CA TYR A 90 22.38 -1.11 24.60
C TYR A 90 23.15 0.16 24.19
N PRO A 91 24.00 0.69 25.07
CA PRO A 91 24.87 1.82 24.75
C PRO A 91 25.68 1.61 23.47
N SER A 92 25.75 2.63 22.63
CA SER A 92 26.50 2.64 21.35
C SER A 92 26.04 1.60 20.33
N GLU A 93 24.87 0.98 20.54
CA GLU A 93 24.29 0.02 19.62
C GLU A 93 23.60 0.73 18.46
N ILE A 94 23.88 0.27 17.23
CA ILE A 94 23.40 0.88 16.00
C ILE A 94 22.46 -0.11 15.31
N ILE A 95 21.21 0.30 15.16
CA ILE A 95 20.18 -0.45 14.46
C ILE A 95 19.91 0.25 13.14
N ILE A 96 20.01 -0.48 12.03
CA ILE A 96 19.72 0.02 10.70
C ILE A 96 18.53 -0.75 10.19
N ALA A 97 17.45 -0.06 9.87
CA ALA A 97 16.19 -0.65 9.46
C ALA A 97 15.63 0.03 8.20
N THR A 98 14.87 -0.72 7.41
CA THR A 98 13.99 -0.10 6.40
C THR A 98 12.69 0.38 7.06
N ASN A 99 11.96 1.30 6.41
CA ASN A 99 10.67 1.80 6.90
C ASN A 99 9.65 0.67 7.21
N LEU A 100 9.78 -0.48 6.55
CA LEU A 100 8.91 -1.64 6.75
C LEU A 100 9.38 -2.58 7.89
N ALA A 101 10.67 -2.58 8.20
CA ALA A 101 11.27 -3.51 9.15
C ALA A 101 11.02 -3.08 10.62
N GLY A 102 10.80 -4.06 11.51
CA GLY A 102 10.60 -3.80 12.94
C GLY A 102 9.26 -3.12 13.26
N ARG A 103 8.30 -3.16 12.34
CA ARG A 103 6.94 -2.67 12.57
C ARG A 103 6.23 -3.60 13.55
N GLY A 104 5.86 -3.07 14.71
CA GLY A 104 5.21 -3.82 15.79
C GLY A 104 6.14 -4.15 16.95
N THR A 105 7.46 -4.00 16.78
CA THR A 105 8.44 -4.16 17.86
C THR A 105 8.50 -2.90 18.72
N ASP A 106 8.42 -3.08 20.04
CA ASP A 106 8.68 -2.02 21.01
C ASP A 106 10.15 -2.08 21.45
N ILE A 107 10.88 -0.99 21.22
CA ILE A 107 12.31 -0.90 21.46
C ILE A 107 12.49 -0.44 22.92
N LYS A 108 12.93 -1.32 23.81
CA LYS A 108 13.19 -0.95 25.21
C LYS A 108 14.52 -0.19 25.29
N THR A 109 14.43 1.05 25.75
CA THR A 109 15.57 1.97 25.82
C THR A 109 16.11 2.17 27.24
N ASP A 110 15.71 1.33 28.21
CA ASP A 110 16.03 1.52 29.64
C ASP A 110 17.54 1.63 29.94
N GLN A 111 18.38 0.97 29.13
CA GLN A 111 19.84 0.99 29.30
C GLN A 111 20.51 2.28 28.81
N ILE A 112 19.81 3.09 28.00
CA ILE A 112 20.37 4.27 27.32
C ILE A 112 19.70 5.59 27.72
N GLU A 113 18.70 5.56 28.62
CA GLU A 113 17.95 6.75 29.05
C GLU A 113 18.83 7.82 29.72
N LYS A 114 19.81 7.39 30.51
CA LYS A 114 20.77 8.30 31.17
C LYS A 114 21.59 9.10 30.16
N ASN A 115 21.81 8.51 28.97
CA ASN A 115 22.63 9.06 27.91
C ASN A 115 21.82 9.90 26.91
N GLY A 116 20.51 10.06 27.14
CA GLY A 116 19.60 10.80 26.27
C GLY A 116 18.66 9.92 25.44
N GLY A 117 18.65 8.61 25.68
CA GLY A 117 17.76 7.67 25.04
C GLY A 117 18.08 7.44 23.57
N LEU A 118 17.12 6.85 22.85
CA LEU A 118 17.27 6.45 21.45
C LEU A 118 17.33 7.68 20.52
N HIS A 119 18.37 7.76 19.70
CA HIS A 119 18.47 8.72 18.61
C HIS A 119 17.95 8.09 17.31
N VAL A 120 17.01 8.74 16.62
CA VAL A 120 16.45 8.26 15.35
C VAL A 120 16.95 9.12 14.21
N ILE A 121 17.61 8.50 13.23
CA ILE A 121 18.02 9.15 11.98
C ILE A 121 17.10 8.66 10.88
N VAL A 122 16.39 9.56 10.20
CA VAL A 122 15.61 9.26 9.00
C VAL A 122 16.40 9.73 7.78
N THR A 123 16.73 8.81 6.88
CA THR A 123 17.68 9.09 5.79
C THR A 123 17.02 9.58 4.50
N PHE A 124 15.71 9.84 4.53
CA PHE A 124 14.88 10.25 3.41
C PHE A 124 13.80 11.24 3.86
N MET A 125 13.19 11.95 2.91
CA MET A 125 12.03 12.79 3.20
C MET A 125 10.79 11.91 3.23
N PRO A 126 10.09 11.74 4.38
CA PRO A 126 8.89 10.92 4.44
C PRO A 126 7.83 11.45 3.49
N SER A 127 7.14 10.55 2.78
CA SER A 127 6.14 10.89 1.77
C SER A 127 4.90 11.59 2.32
N ASN A 128 4.59 11.39 3.59
CA ASN A 128 3.48 12.04 4.28
C ASN A 128 3.78 12.21 5.78
N LYS A 129 2.94 13.01 6.45
CA LYS A 129 3.04 13.26 7.89
C LYS A 129 2.93 11.99 8.72
N ARG A 130 2.08 11.04 8.32
CA ARG A 130 1.91 9.76 9.03
C ARG A 130 3.19 8.94 9.07
N VAL A 131 3.91 8.80 7.95
CA VAL A 131 5.16 8.04 7.88
C VAL A 131 6.23 8.71 8.73
N GLU A 132 6.30 10.04 8.71
CA GLU A 132 7.19 10.81 9.57
C GLU A 132 6.90 10.58 11.08
N GLU A 133 5.65 10.70 11.49
CA GLU A 133 5.23 10.46 12.87
C GLU A 133 5.50 9.02 13.32
N GLN A 134 5.40 8.05 12.39
CA GLN A 134 5.72 6.66 12.67
C GLN A 134 7.22 6.40 12.83
N ALA A 135 8.06 7.08 12.05
CA ALA A 135 9.51 6.98 12.13
C ALA A 135 10.02 7.60 13.44
N PHE A 136 9.69 8.86 13.72
CA PHE A 136 10.08 9.53 14.97
C PHE A 136 9.30 9.05 16.20
N GLY A 137 8.17 8.36 16.00
CA GLY A 137 7.44 7.65 17.04
C GLY A 137 8.13 6.39 17.55
N ARG A 138 9.28 6.00 16.96
CA ARG A 138 10.13 4.91 17.46
C ARG A 138 10.92 5.30 18.71
N THR A 139 11.09 6.59 18.97
CA THR A 139 11.80 7.10 20.15
C THR A 139 10.88 7.87 21.10
N ALA A 140 11.40 8.20 22.29
CA ALA A 140 10.72 8.97 23.34
C ALA A 140 9.36 8.39 23.78
N ARG A 141 9.22 7.06 23.78
CA ARG A 141 8.00 6.35 24.19
C ARG A 141 7.83 6.39 25.71
N GLN A 142 6.58 6.41 26.19
CA GLN A 142 6.26 6.35 27.62
C GLN A 142 7.01 7.40 28.49
N GLY A 143 7.26 8.59 27.93
CA GLY A 143 7.96 9.69 28.61
C GLY A 143 9.47 9.51 28.76
N LYS A 144 10.05 8.52 28.09
CA LYS A 144 11.49 8.33 27.92
C LYS A 144 12.08 9.44 27.04
N ARG A 145 13.39 9.67 27.16
CA ARG A 145 14.13 10.67 26.39
C ARG A 145 14.40 10.14 24.98
N GLY A 146 14.47 11.04 24.03
CA GLY A 146 14.77 10.66 22.66
C GLY A 146 14.96 11.86 21.77
N THR A 147 15.74 11.69 20.71
CA THR A 147 15.92 12.72 19.69
C THR A 147 15.72 12.13 18.30
N GLY A 148 15.35 12.99 17.35
CA GLY A 148 15.23 12.62 15.95
C GLY A 148 15.94 13.62 15.05
N GLN A 149 16.51 13.15 13.95
CA GLN A 149 17.17 13.96 12.92
C GLN A 149 16.81 13.43 11.54
N ARG A 150 16.65 14.31 10.56
CA ARG A 150 16.65 13.91 9.15
C ARG A 150 18.01 14.19 8.53
N ILE A 151 18.52 13.25 7.74
CA ILE A 151 19.71 13.45 6.91
C ILE A 151 19.31 13.09 5.49
N LEU A 152 19.16 14.11 4.66
CA LEU A 152 18.49 14.02 3.37
C LEU A 152 19.51 14.17 2.24
N ASN A 153 19.27 13.47 1.14
CA ASN A 153 19.99 13.70 -0.10
C ASN A 153 19.22 14.73 -0.94
N ALA A 154 19.89 15.81 -1.33
CA ALA A 154 19.38 16.88 -2.18
C ALA A 154 18.74 16.34 -3.48
N ALA A 155 19.32 15.30 -4.09
CA ALA A 155 18.80 14.70 -5.31
C ALA A 155 17.39 14.10 -5.13
N SER A 156 17.05 13.65 -3.92
CA SER A 156 15.73 13.11 -3.59
C SER A 156 14.68 14.21 -3.36
N LEU A 157 15.09 15.47 -3.19
CA LEU A 157 14.23 16.62 -2.91
C LEU A 157 13.85 17.32 -4.22
N THR A 158 12.98 16.68 -5.02
CA THR A 158 12.74 16.98 -6.44
C THR A 158 12.20 18.39 -6.80
N HIS A 159 11.96 19.31 -5.87
CA HIS A 159 11.18 20.52 -6.17
C HIS A 159 11.63 21.83 -5.50
N ASN A 160 12.75 21.89 -4.76
CA ASN A 160 13.16 23.12 -4.09
C ASN A 160 14.65 23.41 -4.25
N LYS A 161 14.97 24.54 -4.90
CA LYS A 161 16.34 25.07 -5.04
C LYS A 161 16.94 25.55 -3.72
N ASP A 162 16.09 25.85 -2.74
CA ASP A 162 16.51 26.49 -1.48
C ASP A 162 16.88 25.48 -0.38
N PHE A 163 16.74 24.16 -0.62
CA PHE A 163 17.04 23.05 0.32
C PHE A 163 16.50 23.21 1.76
N ASP A 164 15.56 24.13 1.95
CA ASP A 164 14.92 24.42 3.22
C ASP A 164 13.94 23.30 3.58
N THR A 165 14.33 22.49 4.56
CA THR A 165 13.57 21.28 4.93
C THR A 165 12.21 21.61 5.52
N GLU A 166 12.05 22.74 6.20
CA GLU A 166 10.77 23.17 6.76
C GLU A 166 9.79 23.52 5.64
N LYS A 167 10.23 24.29 4.64
CA LYS A 167 9.40 24.61 3.47
C LYS A 167 9.01 23.34 2.70
N ILE A 168 9.94 22.40 2.53
CA ILE A 168 9.65 21.12 1.86
C ILE A 168 8.60 20.34 2.63
N THR A 169 8.72 20.23 3.96
CA THR A 169 7.72 19.58 4.82
C THR A 169 6.35 20.26 4.70
N GLN A 170 6.29 21.60 4.74
CA GLN A 170 5.03 22.34 4.60
C GLN A 170 4.38 22.14 3.22
N LEU A 171 5.17 22.13 2.14
CA LEU A 171 4.67 21.87 0.80
C LEU A 171 4.13 20.45 0.66
N ARG A 172 4.85 19.44 1.18
CA ARG A 172 4.38 18.06 1.24
C ARG A 172 3.02 17.96 1.94
N ASP A 173 2.90 18.54 3.12
CA ASP A 173 1.66 18.46 3.92
C ASP A 173 0.48 19.16 3.22
N ARG A 174 0.73 20.27 2.52
CA ARG A 174 -0.29 20.94 1.69
C ARG A 174 -0.72 20.10 0.50
N ILE A 175 0.24 19.48 -0.19
CA ILE A 175 -0.06 18.58 -1.32
C ILE A 175 -0.89 17.39 -0.84
N GLU A 176 -0.51 16.77 0.28
CA GLU A 176 -1.26 15.67 0.88
C GLU A 176 -2.69 16.10 1.25
N ALA A 177 -2.86 17.25 1.90
CA ALA A 177 -4.18 17.79 2.24
C ALA A 177 -5.06 18.03 0.99
N ASN A 178 -4.47 18.57 -0.08
CA ASN A 178 -5.17 18.77 -1.35
C ASN A 178 -5.56 17.43 -2.00
N MET A 179 -4.67 16.44 -2.00
CA MET A 179 -4.98 15.09 -2.50
C MET A 179 -6.11 14.45 -1.69
N LEU A 180 -6.09 14.56 -0.36
CA LEU A 180 -7.15 14.03 0.51
C LEU A 180 -8.49 14.72 0.26
N SER A 181 -8.50 16.04 0.09
CA SER A 181 -9.71 16.79 -0.27
C SER A 181 -10.25 16.38 -1.63
N ASN A 182 -9.38 16.20 -2.63
CA ASN A 182 -9.77 15.69 -3.94
C ASN A 182 -10.32 14.26 -3.84
N PHE A 183 -9.68 13.40 -3.05
CA PHE A 183 -10.12 12.04 -2.81
C PHE A 183 -11.52 12.01 -2.18
N GLU A 184 -11.74 12.76 -1.11
CA GLU A 184 -13.03 12.83 -0.41
C GLU A 184 -14.15 13.38 -1.29
N ASN A 185 -13.87 14.44 -2.04
CA ASN A 185 -14.87 15.12 -2.85
C ASN A 185 -15.21 14.38 -4.15
N TYR A 186 -14.25 13.63 -4.70
CA TYR A 186 -14.34 13.04 -6.03
C TYR A 186 -14.13 11.53 -6.02
N GLU A 187 -12.90 11.06 -5.79
CA GLU A 187 -12.54 9.65 -6.00
C GLU A 187 -13.35 8.71 -5.12
N PHE A 188 -13.62 9.09 -3.86
CA PHE A 188 -14.43 8.32 -2.93
C PHE A 188 -15.85 8.08 -3.44
N LYS A 189 -16.47 9.10 -4.04
CA LYS A 189 -17.82 8.99 -4.64
C LYS A 189 -17.81 8.05 -5.84
N VAL A 190 -16.76 8.12 -6.66
CA VAL A 190 -16.58 7.25 -7.83
C VAL A 190 -16.38 5.80 -7.40
N ILE A 191 -15.54 5.55 -6.39
CA ILE A 191 -15.32 4.21 -5.82
C ILE A 191 -16.64 3.65 -5.29
N THR A 192 -17.37 4.42 -4.47
CA THR A 192 -18.66 4.01 -3.91
C THR A 192 -19.67 3.67 -5.01
N LEU A 193 -19.72 4.47 -6.08
CA LEU A 193 -20.57 4.20 -7.23
C LEU A 193 -20.16 2.93 -7.96
N LYS A 194 -18.86 2.73 -8.21
CA LYS A 194 -18.36 1.51 -8.86
C LYS A 194 -18.71 0.27 -8.05
N ASP A 195 -18.55 0.32 -6.73
CA ASP A 195 -18.94 -0.79 -5.84
C ASP A 195 -20.45 -1.06 -5.92
N GLU A 196 -21.29 -0.02 -5.90
CA GLU A 196 -22.76 -0.14 -6.06
C GLU A 196 -23.12 -0.82 -7.39
N LEU A 197 -22.49 -0.39 -8.49
CA LEU A 197 -22.75 -0.93 -9.82
C LEU A 197 -22.20 -2.36 -9.97
N PHE A 198 -21.07 -2.66 -9.34
CA PHE A 198 -20.48 -3.99 -9.33
C PHE A 198 -21.41 -5.02 -8.67
N VAL A 199 -22.03 -4.68 -7.53
CA VAL A 199 -23.03 -5.55 -6.87
C VAL A 199 -24.23 -5.84 -7.81
N LYS A 200 -24.72 -4.81 -8.51
CA LYS A 200 -25.82 -4.98 -9.49
C LYS A 200 -25.37 -5.83 -10.68
N PHE A 201 -24.13 -5.67 -11.14
CA PHE A 201 -23.54 -6.45 -12.22
C PHE A 201 -23.37 -7.93 -11.83
N CYS A 202 -22.87 -8.24 -10.63
CA CYS A 202 -22.81 -9.61 -10.12
C CYS A 202 -24.21 -10.25 -10.05
N SER A 203 -25.22 -9.48 -9.66
CA SER A 203 -26.62 -9.95 -9.65
C SER A 203 -27.11 -10.29 -11.05
N LEU A 204 -26.79 -9.45 -12.05
CA LEU A 204 -27.10 -9.71 -13.46
C LEU A 204 -26.39 -10.98 -13.98
N LEU A 205 -25.09 -11.12 -13.73
CA LEU A 205 -24.33 -12.31 -14.13
C LEU A 205 -24.92 -13.59 -13.53
N ASN A 206 -25.28 -13.55 -12.24
CA ASN A 206 -25.91 -14.69 -11.58
C ASN A 206 -27.29 -15.02 -12.15
N GLN A 207 -28.09 -14.02 -12.51
CA GLN A 207 -29.38 -14.21 -13.17
C GLN A 207 -29.22 -14.93 -14.51
N ILE A 208 -28.30 -14.45 -15.37
CA ILE A 208 -28.02 -15.06 -16.66
C ILE A 208 -27.47 -16.49 -16.49
N ARG A 209 -26.55 -16.69 -15.55
CA ARG A 209 -26.00 -18.02 -15.23
C ARG A 209 -27.09 -19.00 -14.80
N GLN A 210 -28.02 -18.57 -13.95
CA GLN A 210 -29.16 -19.39 -13.53
C GLN A 210 -30.09 -19.70 -14.71
N ASP A 211 -30.36 -18.74 -15.59
CA ASP A 211 -31.20 -18.96 -16.78
C ASP A 211 -30.57 -19.97 -17.75
N ILE A 212 -29.26 -19.86 -18.02
CA ILE A 212 -28.52 -20.83 -18.85
C ILE A 212 -28.65 -22.24 -18.26
N ARG A 213 -28.40 -22.38 -16.95
CA ARG A 213 -28.46 -23.68 -16.26
C ARG A 213 -29.89 -24.24 -16.22
N ASN A 214 -30.90 -23.41 -15.99
CA ASN A 214 -32.30 -23.82 -16.00
C ASN A 214 -32.74 -24.28 -17.40
N LYS A 215 -32.30 -23.61 -18.48
CA LYS A 215 -32.53 -24.05 -19.86
C LYS A 215 -31.90 -25.42 -20.12
N ILE A 216 -30.63 -25.62 -19.74
CA ILE A 216 -29.93 -26.91 -19.88
C ILE A 216 -30.64 -28.01 -19.07
N ASP A 217 -31.08 -27.71 -17.85
CA ASP A 217 -31.84 -28.63 -16.98
C ASP A 217 -33.21 -28.99 -17.59
N LEU A 218 -33.86 -28.06 -18.31
CA LEU A 218 -35.14 -28.30 -19.00
C LEU A 218 -34.97 -29.26 -20.19
N PHE A 219 -33.88 -29.11 -20.95
CA PHE A 219 -33.54 -30.03 -22.05
C PHE A 219 -33.06 -31.40 -21.55
N SER A 220 -32.52 -31.49 -20.33
CA SER A 220 -32.18 -32.76 -19.67
C SER A 220 -33.35 -33.32 -18.85
N THR A 221 -34.45 -33.65 -19.53
CA THR A 221 -35.57 -34.43 -18.94
C THR A 221 -35.15 -35.88 -18.54
N ILE A 222 -33.86 -36.23 -18.62
CA ILE A 222 -33.35 -37.56 -18.23
C ILE A 222 -32.47 -37.44 -16.96
N LYS A 223 -32.96 -38.12 -15.91
CA LYS A 223 -32.30 -38.56 -14.65
C LYS A 223 -32.18 -37.57 -13.48
N ASN A 224 -33.25 -37.56 -12.69
CA ASN A 224 -33.23 -37.15 -11.27
C ASN A 224 -32.24 -37.95 -10.39
N GLU A 225 -31.76 -39.11 -10.82
CA GLU A 225 -30.78 -39.93 -10.05
C GLU A 225 -29.33 -39.46 -10.16
N VAL A 226 -28.96 -38.69 -11.18
CA VAL A 226 -27.56 -38.24 -11.41
C VAL A 226 -27.29 -36.88 -10.74
N LYS A 227 -28.35 -36.14 -10.39
CA LYS A 227 -28.31 -34.78 -9.84
C LYS A 227 -27.66 -34.66 -8.45
N SER A 228 -27.63 -35.73 -7.65
CA SER A 228 -27.02 -35.72 -6.30
C SER A 228 -25.49 -35.84 -6.32
N VAL A 229 -24.92 -36.39 -7.40
CA VAL A 229 -23.48 -36.66 -7.53
C VAL A 229 -22.74 -35.45 -8.14
N PHE A 230 -23.42 -34.68 -8.99
CA PHE A 230 -22.82 -33.56 -9.73
C PHE A 230 -23.23 -32.18 -9.19
N ARG A 231 -23.16 -31.94 -7.88
CA ARG A 231 -23.35 -30.56 -7.34
C ARG A 231 -22.31 -29.55 -7.85
N ASN A 232 -21.22 -30.02 -8.46
CA ASN A 232 -20.20 -29.23 -9.12
C ASN A 232 -20.11 -29.58 -10.62
N VAL A 233 -21.18 -29.42 -11.39
CA VAL A 233 -21.08 -29.47 -12.86
C VAL A 233 -20.16 -28.32 -13.30
N ALA A 234 -19.08 -28.67 -14.00
CA ALA A 234 -18.21 -27.68 -14.64
C ALA A 234 -19.04 -26.79 -15.58
N PRO A 235 -18.80 -25.47 -15.62
CA PRO A 235 -19.57 -24.58 -16.49
C PRO A 235 -19.43 -25.06 -17.94
N SER A 236 -20.53 -25.04 -18.70
CA SER A 236 -20.47 -25.40 -20.12
C SER A 236 -19.60 -24.40 -20.90
N VAL A 237 -19.10 -24.80 -22.06
CA VAL A 237 -18.34 -23.89 -22.95
C VAL A 237 -19.20 -22.72 -23.40
N TYR A 238 -20.50 -22.95 -23.63
CA TYR A 238 -21.48 -21.88 -23.84
C TYR A 238 -21.57 -20.94 -22.62
N GLU A 239 -21.79 -21.48 -21.40
CA GLU A 239 -21.87 -20.70 -20.15
C GLU A 239 -20.62 -19.83 -19.96
N SER A 240 -19.43 -20.42 -20.10
CA SER A 240 -18.16 -19.72 -19.88
C SER A 240 -17.94 -18.58 -20.87
N ASN A 241 -18.23 -18.78 -22.16
CA ASN A 241 -18.01 -17.76 -23.18
C ASN A 241 -19.04 -16.64 -23.13
N VAL A 242 -20.31 -16.93 -22.81
CA VAL A 242 -21.33 -15.89 -22.59
C VAL A 242 -20.94 -15.02 -21.39
N LEU A 243 -20.55 -15.63 -20.26
CA LEU A 243 -20.15 -14.88 -19.08
C LEU A 243 -18.90 -14.03 -19.35
N LEU A 244 -17.87 -14.58 -20.00
CA LEU A 244 -16.67 -13.83 -20.38
C LEU A 244 -17.00 -12.63 -21.29
N SER A 245 -17.87 -12.82 -22.28
CA SER A 245 -18.29 -11.75 -23.20
C SER A 245 -19.01 -10.61 -22.46
N ILE A 246 -19.75 -10.92 -21.40
CA ILE A 246 -20.42 -9.92 -20.56
C ILE A 246 -19.40 -9.22 -19.64
N GLU A 247 -18.44 -9.95 -19.09
CA GLU A 247 -17.33 -9.40 -18.28
C GLU A 247 -16.46 -8.44 -19.09
N GLU A 248 -16.17 -8.73 -20.36
CA GLU A 248 -15.44 -7.84 -21.26
C GLU A 248 -16.20 -6.53 -21.50
N GLN A 249 -17.50 -6.61 -21.78
CA GLN A 249 -18.34 -5.42 -21.97
C GLN A 249 -18.44 -4.59 -20.69
N TRP A 250 -18.47 -5.24 -19.53
CA TRP A 250 -18.38 -4.57 -18.23
C TRP A 250 -17.04 -3.85 -18.03
N ALA A 251 -15.92 -4.48 -18.40
CA ALA A 251 -14.60 -3.85 -18.33
C ALA A 251 -14.54 -2.60 -19.23
N MET A 252 -15.10 -2.65 -20.43
CA MET A 252 -15.22 -1.49 -21.32
C MET A 252 -16.07 -0.37 -20.70
N PHE A 253 -17.18 -0.73 -20.05
CA PHE A 253 -18.04 0.22 -19.35
C PHE A 253 -17.29 0.91 -18.19
N LEU A 254 -16.56 0.16 -17.37
CA LEU A 254 -15.75 0.72 -16.28
C LEU A 254 -14.66 1.66 -16.79
N ARG A 255 -13.97 1.30 -17.89
CA ARG A 255 -12.93 2.15 -18.47
C ARG A 255 -13.48 3.51 -18.93
N LYS A 256 -14.69 3.53 -19.49
CA LYS A 256 -15.38 4.77 -19.87
C LYS A 256 -15.64 5.69 -18.67
N ILE A 257 -15.88 5.13 -17.49
CA ILE A 257 -16.03 5.90 -16.24
C ILE A 257 -14.67 6.46 -15.81
N ASP A 258 -13.60 5.67 -15.89
CA ASP A 258 -12.25 6.10 -15.51
C ASP A 258 -11.67 7.22 -16.38
N ASP A 259 -12.03 7.26 -17.66
CA ASP A 259 -11.59 8.30 -18.59
C ASP A 259 -12.24 9.68 -18.29
N GLN A 260 -13.34 9.71 -17.54
CA GLN A 260 -14.00 10.95 -17.10
C GLN A 260 -13.31 11.51 -15.85
N LYS A 261 -12.07 11.99 -15.97
CA LYS A 261 -11.22 12.38 -14.83
C LYS A 261 -11.61 13.68 -14.09
N SER A 262 -12.52 14.49 -14.63
CA SER A 262 -12.66 15.89 -14.20
C SER A 262 -14.00 16.26 -13.57
N SER A 263 -15.07 15.48 -13.78
CA SER A 263 -16.41 15.69 -13.18
C SER A 263 -17.35 14.55 -13.59
N ILE A 264 -17.38 13.45 -12.84
CA ILE A 264 -18.37 12.38 -13.03
C ILE A 264 -19.74 12.84 -12.53
N ASP A 265 -20.68 12.95 -13.46
CA ASP A 265 -22.10 13.04 -13.15
C ASP A 265 -22.61 11.64 -12.77
N ILE A 266 -22.79 11.43 -11.46
CA ILE A 266 -23.24 10.16 -10.88
C ILE A 266 -24.60 9.73 -11.47
N GLU A 267 -25.50 10.68 -11.70
CA GLU A 267 -26.84 10.42 -12.23
C GLU A 267 -26.76 9.91 -13.67
N LYS A 268 -25.89 10.53 -14.48
CA LYS A 268 -25.62 10.11 -15.85
C LYS A 268 -25.03 8.70 -15.89
N VAL A 269 -24.04 8.39 -15.07
CA VAL A 269 -23.43 7.04 -15.04
C VAL A 269 -24.46 5.98 -14.63
N ARG A 270 -25.35 6.28 -13.68
CA ARG A 270 -26.45 5.37 -13.32
C ARG A 270 -27.41 5.12 -14.49
N LYS A 271 -27.74 6.15 -15.27
CA LYS A 271 -28.55 5.99 -16.50
C LYS A 271 -27.83 5.14 -17.54
N GLU A 272 -26.55 5.40 -17.78
CA GLU A 272 -25.74 4.61 -18.71
C GLU A 272 -25.65 3.13 -18.28
N TYR A 273 -25.62 2.85 -16.97
CA TYR A 273 -25.67 1.48 -16.46
C TYR A 273 -27.02 0.79 -16.74
N VAL A 274 -28.15 1.50 -16.60
CA VAL A 274 -29.47 0.95 -16.93
C VAL A 274 -29.56 0.59 -18.41
N GLU A 275 -29.07 1.48 -19.28
CA GLU A 275 -28.98 1.23 -20.73
C GLU A 275 -28.05 0.06 -21.05
N PHE A 276 -26.89 -0.02 -20.39
CA PHE A 276 -25.97 -1.16 -20.48
C PHE A 276 -26.67 -2.47 -20.13
N ARG A 277 -27.35 -2.53 -18.98
CA ARG A 277 -28.09 -3.73 -18.54
C ARG A 277 -29.19 -4.13 -19.52
N ALA A 278 -29.96 -3.16 -20.01
CA ALA A 278 -31.02 -3.41 -20.98
C ALA A 278 -30.48 -3.99 -22.28
N ARG A 279 -29.34 -3.47 -22.77
CA ARG A 279 -28.64 -3.99 -23.94
C ARG A 279 -28.10 -5.40 -23.71
N ILE A 280 -27.47 -5.69 -22.57
CA ILE A 280 -26.99 -7.05 -22.27
C ILE A 280 -28.16 -8.05 -22.24
N ASN A 281 -29.27 -7.71 -21.59
CA ASN A 281 -30.45 -8.58 -21.56
C ASN A 281 -31.07 -8.80 -22.94
N LYS A 282 -31.09 -7.76 -23.79
CA LYS A 282 -31.55 -7.86 -25.17
C LYS A 282 -30.63 -8.76 -25.99
N ASP A 283 -29.33 -8.46 -26.02
CA ASP A 283 -28.32 -9.25 -26.72
C ASP A 283 -28.36 -10.71 -26.24
N TYR A 284 -28.62 -10.97 -24.96
CA TYR A 284 -28.79 -12.32 -24.39
C TYR A 284 -30.07 -13.02 -24.86
N SER A 285 -31.19 -12.30 -24.94
CA SER A 285 -32.46 -12.85 -25.43
C SER A 285 -32.39 -13.16 -26.93
N ASP A 286 -31.66 -12.36 -27.68
CA ASP A 286 -31.46 -12.49 -29.13
C ASP A 286 -30.29 -13.44 -29.50
N ASP A 287 -29.65 -14.10 -28.52
CA ASP A 287 -28.45 -14.95 -28.65
C ASP A 287 -27.27 -14.28 -29.39
N CYS A 288 -27.18 -12.95 -29.27
CA CYS A 288 -26.20 -12.08 -29.93
C CYS A 288 -25.08 -11.58 -28.99
N VAL A 289 -25.01 -12.09 -27.76
CA VAL A 289 -24.00 -11.68 -26.75
C VAL A 289 -22.59 -12.02 -27.20
N ILE A 290 -22.44 -13.19 -27.82
CA ILE A 290 -21.15 -13.70 -28.26
C ILE A 290 -20.81 -13.08 -29.60
N LYS A 291 -19.95 -12.06 -29.58
CA LYS A 291 -19.48 -11.37 -30.80
C LYS A 291 -18.08 -11.82 -31.23
N ASN A 292 -17.55 -12.87 -30.59
CA ASN A 292 -16.19 -13.37 -30.77
C ASN A 292 -16.15 -14.57 -31.75
N PRO A 293 -15.52 -14.46 -32.94
CA PRO A 293 -15.41 -15.55 -33.90
C PRO A 293 -14.70 -16.81 -33.34
N TYR A 294 -13.78 -16.64 -32.38
CA TYR A 294 -13.06 -17.75 -31.76
C TYR A 294 -13.99 -18.70 -30.99
N TYR A 295 -15.13 -18.19 -30.48
CA TYR A 295 -16.13 -19.02 -29.83
C TYR A 295 -16.65 -20.13 -30.73
N HIS A 296 -16.99 -19.81 -31.98
CA HIS A 296 -17.51 -20.78 -32.94
C HIS A 296 -16.46 -21.82 -33.31
N ILE A 297 -15.18 -21.45 -33.28
CA ILE A 297 -14.05 -22.37 -33.48
C ILE A 297 -13.91 -23.32 -32.28
N VAL A 298 -13.96 -22.81 -31.05
CA VAL A 298 -13.89 -23.66 -29.84
C VAL A 298 -15.09 -24.61 -29.74
N MET A 299 -16.30 -24.12 -30.02
CA MET A 299 -17.49 -24.98 -30.13
C MET A 299 -17.34 -26.06 -31.20
N GLY A 300 -16.80 -25.71 -32.36
CA GLY A 300 -16.52 -26.67 -33.42
C GLY A 300 -15.53 -27.75 -33.00
N ASN A 301 -14.49 -27.38 -32.25
CA ASN A 301 -13.50 -28.33 -31.74
C ASN A 301 -14.08 -29.28 -30.69
N ASP A 302 -14.96 -28.81 -29.80
CA ASP A 302 -15.63 -29.64 -28.80
C ASP A 302 -16.66 -30.61 -29.41
N LEU A 303 -17.27 -30.28 -30.55
CA LEU A 303 -18.20 -31.17 -31.27
C LEU A 303 -17.50 -32.28 -32.06
N VAL A 304 -16.18 -32.15 -32.27
CA VAL A 304 -15.36 -33.09 -33.05
C VAL A 304 -14.66 -34.14 -32.16
N ILE A 305 -14.68 -33.95 -30.84
CA ILE A 305 -14.17 -34.90 -29.82
C ILE A 305 -15.33 -35.74 -29.29
#